data_AF-A0A4Q3WEQ5-F1
#
_entry.id   AF-A0A4Q3WEQ5-F1
#
_cell.length_a   1.000
_cell.length_b   1.000
_cell.length_c   1.000
_cell.angle_alpha   90.00
_cell.angle_beta   90.00
_cell.angle_gamma   90.00
#
_symmetry.space_group_name_H-M   'P 1'
#
loop_
_entity.id
_entity.type
_entity.pdbx_description
1 polymer ?
#
loop_
_entity_poly.entity_id
_entity_poly.type
_entity_poly.pdbx_seq_one_letter_code
_entity_poly.pdbx_strand_id
1 'polypeptide(L)'
;MNRKERRPEGAVLFGSLASHPAVKRMIASCRRIGAPSPEIFTQHDDGTGKPRYFDVISARLWCDAHKPIEALDMDFDTVRELVSSGRIDPVHLARQRFDQEVAPVIFLRRATAGGGLLLDGAHRYVAFAHELMAKGLESTVNVVPAYLLEPVEWEKFILPAAVARACGLTSS
;
A
#
# COMPACT_ATOMS: atom_id res chain seq x y z
N MET A 1 20.00 -39.41 12.13
CA MET A 1 20.15 -38.05 11.59
C MET A 1 18.77 -37.53 11.22
N ASN A 2 18.03 -36.94 12.17
CA ASN A 2 16.68 -36.43 11.94
C ASN A 2 16.76 -34.95 11.52
N ARG A 3 16.63 -34.67 10.22
CA ARG A 3 16.35 -33.33 9.73
C ARG A 3 14.91 -32.99 10.15
N LYS A 4 14.76 -32.34 11.32
CA LYS A 4 13.56 -31.56 11.61
C LYS A 4 13.49 -30.48 10.54
N GLU A 5 12.58 -30.65 9.58
CA GLU A 5 12.18 -29.59 8.66
C GLU A 5 11.83 -28.37 9.51
N ARG A 6 12.67 -27.34 9.45
CA ARG A 6 12.31 -26.02 9.95
C ARG A 6 11.12 -25.58 9.11
N ARG A 7 9.91 -25.73 9.64
CA ARG A 7 8.73 -25.11 9.06
C ARG A 7 9.07 -23.62 8.93
N PRO A 8 8.93 -23.02 7.74
CA PRO A 8 9.15 -21.60 7.60
C PRO A 8 8.22 -20.88 8.58
N GLU A 9 8.72 -19.90 9.32
CA GLU A 9 8.01 -19.21 10.41
C GLU A 9 6.61 -18.71 10.00
N GLY A 10 6.40 -18.41 8.71
CA GLY A 10 5.08 -18.08 8.15
C GLY A 10 4.03 -19.19 8.24
N ALA A 11 4.39 -20.48 8.24
CA ALA A 11 3.42 -21.59 8.34
C ALA A 11 2.73 -21.64 9.71
N VAL A 12 3.36 -21.08 10.76
CA VAL A 12 2.77 -21.03 12.11
C VAL A 12 1.73 -19.90 12.20
N LEU A 13 1.97 -18.77 11.54
CA LEU A 13 1.07 -17.61 11.52
C LEU A 13 -0.26 -17.89 10.81
N PHE A 14 -0.23 -18.65 9.71
CA PHE A 14 -1.41 -18.82 8.86
C PHE A 14 -2.22 -20.09 9.10
N GLY A 15 -1.71 -21.06 9.87
CA GLY A 15 -2.45 -22.29 10.20
C GLY A 15 -3.04 -22.98 8.97
N SER A 16 -4.37 -23.18 8.96
CA SER A 16 -5.10 -23.77 7.83
C SER A 16 -5.07 -22.94 6.55
N LEU A 17 -4.74 -21.64 6.62
CA LEU A 17 -4.63 -20.75 5.48
C LEU A 17 -3.26 -20.79 4.79
N ALA A 18 -2.29 -21.55 5.32
CA ALA A 18 -0.93 -21.61 4.75
C ALA A 18 -0.90 -22.08 3.27
N SER A 19 -1.90 -22.86 2.86
CA SER A 19 -2.05 -23.32 1.47
C SER A 19 -2.72 -22.30 0.53
N HIS A 20 -3.34 -21.25 1.09
CA HIS A 20 -4.11 -20.27 0.33
C HIS A 20 -3.20 -19.51 -0.66
N PRO A 21 -3.61 -19.31 -1.93
CA PRO A 21 -2.79 -18.66 -2.95
C PRO A 21 -2.28 -17.27 -2.53
N ALA A 22 -3.14 -16.46 -1.90
CA ALA A 22 -2.75 -15.14 -1.39
C ALA A 22 -1.65 -15.22 -0.32
N VAL A 23 -1.73 -16.16 0.62
CA VAL A 23 -0.70 -16.36 1.66
C VAL A 23 0.62 -16.79 1.04
N LYS A 24 0.58 -17.75 0.10
CA LYS A 24 1.79 -18.18 -0.63
C LYS A 24 2.46 -17.02 -1.36
N ARG A 25 1.67 -16.19 -2.04
CA ARG A 25 2.15 -14.98 -2.72
C ARG A 25 2.79 -14.00 -1.73
N MET A 26 2.09 -13.64 -0.65
CA MET A 26 2.62 -12.73 0.39
C MET A 26 3.95 -13.21 0.96
N ILE A 27 4.04 -14.49 1.34
CA ILE A 27 5.28 -15.07 1.88
C ILE A 27 6.41 -15.02 0.84
N ALA A 28 6.12 -15.36 -0.42
CA ALA A 28 7.10 -15.30 -1.50
C ALA A 28 7.60 -13.86 -1.74
N SER A 29 6.69 -12.89 -1.76
CA SER A 29 6.97 -11.47 -1.90
C SER A 29 7.85 -10.94 -0.76
N CYS A 30 7.50 -11.26 0.50
CA CYS A 30 8.30 -10.86 1.67
C CYS A 30 9.72 -11.44 1.59
N ARG A 31 9.85 -12.74 1.25
CA ARG A 31 11.17 -13.38 1.09
C ARG A 31 12.00 -12.75 -0.01
N ARG A 32 11.37 -12.35 -1.12
CA ARG A 32 12.07 -11.75 -2.26
C ARG A 32 12.74 -10.43 -1.89
N ILE A 33 12.13 -9.63 -1.01
CA ILE A 33 12.67 -8.33 -0.60
C ILE A 33 13.27 -8.32 0.81
N GLY A 34 13.36 -9.49 1.46
CA GLY A 34 13.86 -9.59 2.84
C GLY A 34 12.97 -8.90 3.89
N ALA A 35 11.68 -8.67 3.59
CA ALA A 35 10.76 -8.06 4.54
C ALA A 35 10.42 -9.05 5.67
N PRO A 36 10.41 -8.60 6.95
CA PRO A 36 10.16 -9.47 8.09
C PRO A 36 8.70 -9.89 8.20
N SER A 37 7.77 -9.10 7.64
CA SER A 37 6.34 -9.35 7.69
C SER A 37 5.64 -8.78 6.44
N PRO A 38 4.44 -9.28 6.10
CA PRO A 38 3.61 -8.66 5.08
C PRO A 38 3.17 -7.26 5.49
N GLU A 39 2.96 -6.40 4.49
CA GLU A 39 2.33 -5.09 4.65
C GLU A 39 0.93 -5.16 4.06
N ILE A 40 -0.08 -4.79 4.87
CA ILE A 40 -1.48 -4.83 4.47
C ILE A 40 -2.09 -3.45 4.64
N PHE A 41 -2.66 -2.95 3.55
CA PHE A 41 -3.45 -1.74 3.55
C PHE A 41 -4.94 -2.09 3.72
N THR A 42 -5.63 -1.35 4.59
CA THR A 42 -7.09 -1.48 4.81
C THR A 42 -7.80 -0.30 4.18
N GLN A 43 -8.62 -0.56 3.17
CA GLN A 43 -9.61 0.39 2.69
C GLN A 43 -10.89 0.23 3.54
N HIS A 44 -11.20 1.25 4.34
CA HIS A 44 -12.46 1.32 5.06
C HIS A 44 -13.64 1.46 4.09
N ASP A 45 -14.80 0.97 4.53
CA ASP A 45 -16.01 0.78 3.74
C ASP A 45 -16.33 1.99 2.83
N ASP A 46 -16.42 1.73 1.52
CA ASP A 46 -16.78 2.68 0.47
C ASP A 46 -18.31 2.72 0.19
N GLY A 47 -19.11 2.22 1.13
CA GLY A 47 -20.56 2.04 1.00
C GLY A 47 -20.98 0.62 0.59
N THR A 48 -20.04 -0.33 0.58
CA THR A 48 -20.26 -1.76 0.29
C THR A 48 -20.49 -2.63 1.53
N GLY A 49 -20.39 -2.05 2.73
CA GLY A 49 -20.62 -2.72 4.01
C GLY A 49 -19.42 -3.52 4.53
N LYS A 50 -18.27 -3.54 3.82
CA LYS A 50 -17.11 -4.37 4.19
C LYS A 50 -15.77 -3.73 3.83
N PRO A 51 -14.77 -3.75 4.73
CA PRO A 51 -13.42 -3.30 4.41
C PRO A 51 -12.77 -4.21 3.37
N ARG A 52 -11.93 -3.62 2.52
CA ARG A 52 -11.02 -4.34 1.62
C ARG A 52 -9.60 -4.31 2.17
N TYR A 53 -8.89 -5.40 1.99
CA TYR A 53 -7.51 -5.57 2.47
C TYR A 53 -6.61 -5.83 1.27
N PHE A 54 -5.47 -5.16 1.20
CA PHE A 54 -4.57 -5.22 0.05
C PHE A 54 -3.17 -5.65 0.45
N ASP A 55 -2.60 -6.55 -0.34
CA ASP A 55 -1.22 -7.02 -0.23
C ASP A 55 -0.26 -6.03 -0.90
N VAL A 56 0.27 -5.10 -0.10
CA VAL A 56 1.04 -3.93 -0.60
C VAL A 56 2.35 -4.36 -1.24
N ILE A 57 3.11 -5.26 -0.59
CA ILE A 57 4.41 -5.72 -1.08
C ILE A 57 4.26 -6.42 -2.44
N SER A 58 3.27 -7.30 -2.59
CA SER A 58 3.06 -7.99 -3.86
C SER A 58 2.60 -7.03 -4.96
N ALA A 59 1.78 -6.02 -4.62
CA ALA A 59 1.41 -4.98 -5.57
C ALA A 59 2.64 -4.20 -6.04
N ARG A 60 3.50 -3.77 -5.11
CA ARG A 60 4.76 -3.06 -5.40
C ARG A 60 5.66 -3.84 -6.36
N LEU A 61 5.98 -5.09 -6.01
CA LEU A 61 6.81 -5.96 -6.84
C LEU A 61 6.23 -6.21 -8.24
N TRP A 62 4.91 -6.28 -8.34
CA TRP A 62 4.27 -6.43 -9.64
C TRP A 62 4.36 -5.14 -10.46
N CYS A 63 4.16 -3.97 -9.84
CA CYS A 63 4.30 -2.68 -10.51
C CYS A 63 5.71 -2.48 -11.04
N ASP A 64 6.73 -2.72 -10.21
CA ASP A 64 8.14 -2.58 -10.60
C ASP A 64 8.52 -3.44 -11.82
N ALA A 65 7.80 -4.55 -12.04
CA ALA A 65 8.06 -5.46 -13.15
C ALA A 65 7.18 -5.22 -14.39
N HIS A 66 6.04 -4.53 -14.28
CA HIS A 66 5.02 -4.49 -15.34
C HIS A 66 4.48 -3.11 -15.67
N LYS A 67 4.72 -2.09 -14.84
CA LYS A 67 4.13 -0.77 -14.99
C LYS A 67 5.21 0.28 -15.21
N PRO A 68 5.02 1.21 -16.17
CA PRO A 68 5.83 2.41 -16.20
C PRO A 68 5.51 3.29 -14.99
N ILE A 69 6.49 4.09 -14.58
CA ILE A 69 6.25 5.20 -13.64
C ILE A 69 5.65 6.34 -14.43
N GLU A 70 4.52 6.85 -13.96
CA GLU A 70 3.78 7.97 -14.55
C GLU A 70 3.82 9.19 -13.63
N ALA A 71 3.58 10.37 -14.20
CA ALA A 71 3.38 11.60 -13.45
C ALA A 71 1.91 11.68 -12.99
N LEU A 72 1.68 11.62 -11.68
CA LEU A 72 0.36 11.80 -11.08
C LEU A 72 0.24 13.22 -10.55
N ASP A 73 -0.76 13.95 -11.04
CA ASP A 73 -1.10 15.27 -10.49
C ASP A 73 -1.45 15.15 -9.01
N MET A 74 -0.82 16.00 -8.20
CA MET A 74 -1.05 16.07 -6.78
C MET A 74 -2.41 16.70 -6.50
N ASP A 75 -3.29 15.89 -5.95
CA ASP A 75 -4.55 16.34 -5.37
C ASP A 75 -4.37 16.69 -3.88
N PHE A 76 -4.46 17.98 -3.59
CA PHE A 76 -4.39 18.51 -2.22
C PHE A 76 -5.63 18.22 -1.39
N ASP A 77 -6.78 17.90 -1.99
CA ASP A 77 -7.95 17.42 -1.24
C ASP A 77 -7.69 16.03 -0.68
N THR A 78 -7.11 15.12 -1.48
CA THR A 78 -6.61 13.83 -1.01
C THR A 78 -5.60 13.98 0.14
N VAL A 79 -4.68 14.95 0.07
CA VAL A 79 -3.72 15.22 1.17
C VAL A 79 -4.46 15.58 2.46
N ARG A 80 -5.43 16.50 2.39
CA ARG A 80 -6.23 16.93 3.53
C ARG A 80 -7.06 15.78 4.11
N GLU A 81 -7.63 14.92 3.27
CA GLU A 81 -8.34 13.71 3.70
C GLU A 81 -7.40 12.74 4.45
N LEU A 82 -6.22 12.48 3.90
CA LEU A 82 -5.24 11.59 4.53
C LEU A 82 -4.78 12.09 5.91
N VAL A 83 -4.52 13.39 6.04
CA VAL A 83 -4.13 14.00 7.32
C VAL A 83 -5.29 13.95 8.32
N SER A 84 -6.49 14.35 7.90
CA SER A 84 -7.67 14.44 8.80
C SER A 84 -8.22 13.07 9.21
N SER A 85 -8.04 12.03 8.40
CA SER A 85 -8.47 10.66 8.70
C SER A 85 -7.57 9.93 9.72
N GLY A 86 -6.46 10.55 10.14
CA GLY A 86 -5.49 9.92 11.05
C GLY A 86 -4.69 8.77 10.42
N ARG A 87 -4.76 8.60 9.10
CA ARG A 87 -3.99 7.59 8.35
C ARG A 87 -2.51 7.92 8.21
N ILE A 88 -2.15 9.14 8.58
CA ILE A 88 -0.79 9.64 8.52
C ILE A 88 -0.25 9.77 9.94
N ASP A 89 0.90 9.16 10.16
CA ASP A 89 1.65 9.26 11.43
C ASP A 89 2.51 10.53 11.38
N PRO A 90 2.23 11.54 12.22
CA PRO A 90 3.00 12.78 12.26
C PRO A 90 4.48 12.57 12.59
N VAL A 91 4.80 11.55 13.40
CA VAL A 91 6.18 11.22 13.76
C VAL A 91 6.92 10.68 12.55
N HIS A 92 6.23 9.86 11.73
CA HIS A 92 6.79 9.32 10.50
C HIS A 92 6.96 10.41 9.43
N LEU A 93 6.02 11.36 9.32
CA LEU A 93 6.15 12.52 8.43
C LEU A 93 7.38 13.37 8.75
N ALA A 94 7.59 13.71 10.03
CA ALA A 94 8.69 14.59 10.45
C ALA A 94 10.09 14.02 10.16
N ARG A 95 10.18 12.71 9.91
CA ARG A 95 11.44 12.02 9.59
C ARG A 95 11.68 11.87 8.09
N GLN A 96 10.69 12.18 7.25
CA GLN A 96 10.87 12.13 5.80
C GLN A 96 11.85 13.22 5.37
N ARG A 97 12.85 12.82 4.56
CA ARG A 97 13.79 13.73 3.91
C ARG A 97 13.65 13.55 2.41
N PHE A 98 13.57 14.67 1.69
CA PHE A 98 13.42 14.72 0.22
C PHE A 98 14.75 14.98 -0.49
N ASP A 99 15.86 14.54 0.12
CA ASP A 99 17.21 14.63 -0.44
C ASP A 99 17.52 13.51 -1.45
N GLN A 100 16.57 12.61 -1.71
CA GLN A 100 16.66 11.49 -2.66
C GLN A 100 15.52 11.53 -3.68
N GLU A 101 15.71 10.86 -4.83
CA GLU A 101 14.63 10.61 -5.79
C GLU A 101 13.40 10.05 -5.08
N VAL A 102 12.26 10.71 -5.26
CA VAL A 102 11.01 10.33 -4.62
C VAL A 102 10.57 8.97 -5.18
N ALA A 103 10.63 7.93 -4.35
CA ALA A 103 10.14 6.61 -4.74
C ALA A 103 8.65 6.67 -5.15
N PRO A 104 8.24 5.99 -6.24
CA PRO A 104 6.89 6.13 -6.77
C PRO A 104 5.82 5.70 -5.75
N VAL A 105 4.68 6.38 -5.73
CA VAL A 105 3.48 5.94 -4.99
C VAL A 105 2.73 4.86 -5.77
N ILE A 106 1.82 4.12 -5.12
CA ILE A 106 0.86 3.26 -5.84
C ILE A 106 -0.53 3.87 -5.71
N PHE A 107 -1.12 4.22 -6.85
CA PHE A 107 -2.45 4.83 -6.92
C PHE A 107 -3.43 3.91 -7.64
N LEU A 108 -4.50 3.54 -6.96
CA LEU A 108 -5.58 2.70 -7.48
C LEU A 108 -6.64 3.60 -8.11
N ARG A 109 -6.83 3.48 -9.43
CA ARG A 109 -7.93 4.15 -10.12
C ARG A 109 -9.25 3.45 -9.79
N ARG A 110 -10.29 4.23 -9.54
CA ARG A 110 -11.67 3.74 -9.40
C ARG A 110 -12.33 3.65 -10.77
N ALA A 111 -13.27 2.71 -10.93
CA ALA A 111 -14.02 2.53 -12.16
C ALA A 111 -15.01 3.69 -12.45
N THR A 112 -15.39 4.46 -11.43
CA THR A 112 -16.28 5.62 -11.55
C THR A 112 -15.49 6.93 -11.57
N ALA A 113 -15.98 7.92 -12.29
CA ALA A 113 -15.37 9.25 -12.33
C ALA A 113 -15.33 9.87 -10.92
N GLY A 114 -14.13 10.29 -10.50
CA GLY A 114 -13.90 10.94 -9.21
C GLY A 114 -13.17 10.05 -8.20
N GLY A 115 -11.88 10.36 -8.01
CA GLY A 115 -11.06 9.83 -6.92
C GLY A 115 -10.40 8.47 -7.19
N GLY A 116 -9.23 8.30 -6.60
CA GLY A 116 -8.54 7.02 -6.49
C GLY A 116 -8.11 6.76 -5.05
N LEU A 117 -7.32 5.72 -4.84
CA LEU A 117 -6.83 5.34 -3.52
C LEU A 117 -5.32 5.22 -3.53
N LEU A 118 -4.63 5.93 -2.64
CA LEU A 118 -3.22 5.70 -2.39
C LEU A 118 -3.06 4.40 -1.59
N LEU A 119 -2.56 3.36 -2.27
CA LEU A 119 -2.29 2.06 -1.67
C LEU A 119 -0.95 2.05 -0.92
N ASP A 120 0.06 2.71 -1.47
CA ASP A 120 1.42 2.77 -0.92
C ASP A 120 2.01 4.17 -1.15
N GLY A 121 2.79 4.63 -0.17
CA GLY A 121 3.48 5.91 -0.20
C GLY A 121 2.65 7.07 0.32
N ALA A 122 1.59 6.83 1.10
CA ALA A 122 0.74 7.89 1.65
C ALA A 122 1.54 8.94 2.46
N HIS A 123 2.45 8.51 3.35
CA HIS A 123 3.30 9.46 4.09
C HIS A 123 4.26 10.21 3.18
N ARG A 124 4.81 9.58 2.13
CA ARG A 124 5.68 10.26 1.15
C ARG A 124 4.88 11.31 0.37
N TYR A 125 3.69 10.94 -0.08
CA TYR A 125 2.76 11.81 -0.80
C TYR A 125 2.40 13.05 0.03
N VAL A 126 2.03 12.84 1.29
CA VAL A 126 1.70 13.94 2.22
C VAL A 126 2.93 14.78 2.56
N ALA A 127 4.07 14.17 2.85
CA ALA A 127 5.28 14.93 3.16
C ALA A 127 5.71 15.81 1.97
N PHE A 128 5.56 15.33 0.73
CA PHE A 128 5.86 16.10 -0.48
C PHE A 128 4.90 17.28 -0.61
N ALA A 129 3.61 17.05 -0.39
CA ALA A 129 2.60 18.10 -0.37
C ALA A 129 2.88 19.19 0.68
N HIS A 130 3.29 18.80 1.89
CA HIS A 130 3.66 19.74 2.94
C HIS A 130 4.88 20.60 2.56
N GLU A 131 5.87 20.03 1.86
CA GLU A 131 7.00 20.79 1.35
C GLU A 131 6.57 21.82 0.29
N LEU A 132 5.67 21.44 -0.61
CA LEU A 132 5.11 22.36 -1.61
C LEU A 132 4.30 23.49 -0.98
N MET A 133 3.47 23.18 0.02
CA MET A 133 2.73 24.19 0.79
C MET A 133 3.68 25.15 1.51
N ALA A 134 4.74 24.65 2.14
CA ALA A 134 5.73 25.48 2.84
C ALA A 134 6.47 26.44 1.87
N LYS A 135 6.57 26.07 0.59
CA LYS A 135 7.13 26.92 -0.48
C LYS A 135 6.09 27.81 -1.17
N GLY A 136 4.81 27.75 -0.77
CA GLY A 136 3.72 28.52 -1.38
C GLY A 136 3.34 28.06 -2.80
N LEU A 137 3.58 26.78 -3.12
CA LEU A 137 3.40 26.22 -4.47
C LEU A 137 2.10 25.42 -4.63
N GLU A 138 1.17 25.51 -3.69
CA GLU A 138 -0.09 24.74 -3.71
C GLU A 138 -1.00 25.02 -4.92
N SER A 139 -0.88 26.19 -5.54
CA SER A 139 -1.64 26.60 -6.73
C SER A 139 -1.01 26.16 -8.05
N THR A 140 0.18 25.53 -7.99
CA THR A 140 0.87 25.01 -9.17
C THR A 140 0.55 23.52 -9.39
N VAL A 141 0.52 23.09 -10.65
CA VAL A 141 0.40 21.67 -10.97
C VAL A 141 1.69 20.99 -10.54
N ASN A 142 1.62 20.22 -9.46
CA ASN A 142 2.73 19.44 -8.95
C ASN A 142 2.47 17.98 -9.25
N VAL A 143 3.47 17.29 -9.77
CA VAL A 143 3.36 15.87 -10.10
C VAL A 143 4.21 15.04 -9.16
N VAL A 144 3.71 13.86 -8.81
CA VAL A 144 4.48 12.84 -8.10
C VAL A 144 4.67 11.60 -8.99
N PRO A 145 5.83 10.93 -8.90
CA PRO A 145 6.00 9.65 -9.59
C PRO A 145 5.04 8.62 -9.00
N ALA A 146 4.31 7.91 -9.85
CA ALA A 146 3.30 6.95 -9.42
C ALA A 146 3.20 5.76 -10.36
N TYR A 147 2.82 4.61 -9.79
CA TYR A 147 2.21 3.52 -10.53
C TYR A 147 0.70 3.68 -10.50
N LEU A 148 0.08 3.78 -11.68
CA LEU A 148 -1.37 3.89 -11.81
C LEU A 148 -1.96 2.52 -12.13
N LEU A 149 -2.74 1.97 -11.21
CA LEU A 149 -3.34 0.64 -11.34
C LEU A 149 -4.81 0.79 -11.66
N GLU A 150 -5.23 0.17 -12.75
CA GLU A 150 -6.64 0.02 -13.12
C GLU A 150 -7.31 -1.10 -12.30
N PRO A 151 -8.65 -1.11 -12.17
CA PRO A 151 -9.39 -2.12 -11.39
C PRO A 151 -8.92 -3.56 -11.59
N VAL A 152 -8.86 -4.00 -12.84
CA VAL A 152 -8.42 -5.36 -13.21
C VAL A 152 -6.97 -5.66 -12.79
N GLU A 153 -6.14 -4.64 -12.62
CA GLU A 153 -4.74 -4.77 -12.21
C GLU A 153 -4.59 -4.84 -10.70
N TRP A 154 -5.39 -4.13 -9.91
CA TRP A 154 -5.25 -4.15 -8.46
C TRP A 154 -6.12 -5.19 -7.75
N GLU A 155 -7.21 -5.66 -8.35
CA GLU A 155 -8.13 -6.62 -7.75
C GLU A 155 -7.46 -7.93 -7.32
N LYS A 156 -6.44 -8.39 -8.06
CA LYS A 156 -5.66 -9.59 -7.72
C LYS A 156 -4.86 -9.49 -6.42
N PHE A 157 -4.63 -8.27 -5.92
CA PHE A 157 -3.93 -8.03 -4.66
C PHE A 157 -4.88 -7.91 -3.46
N ILE A 158 -6.19 -7.99 -3.69
CA ILE A 158 -7.17 -8.05 -2.60
C ILE A 158 -6.98 -9.36 -1.83
N LEU A 159 -6.98 -9.25 -0.51
CA LEU A 159 -6.88 -10.35 0.43
C LEU A 159 -8.27 -10.71 0.95
N PRO A 160 -8.58 -12.02 1.07
CA PRO A 160 -9.73 -12.46 1.85
C PRO A 160 -9.60 -11.96 3.29
N ALA A 161 -10.71 -11.55 3.91
CA ALA A 161 -10.71 -11.05 5.28
C ALA A 161 -10.11 -12.04 6.29
N ALA A 162 -10.25 -13.35 6.07
CA ALA A 162 -9.62 -14.37 6.92
C ALA A 162 -8.08 -14.31 6.86
N VAL A 163 -7.49 -14.04 5.69
CA VAL A 163 -6.03 -13.89 5.51
C VAL A 163 -5.55 -12.60 6.16
N ALA A 164 -6.28 -11.49 5.98
CA ALA A 164 -5.96 -10.22 6.63
C ALA A 164 -5.98 -10.34 8.17
N ARG A 165 -6.99 -10.99 8.73
CA ARG A 165 -7.07 -11.27 10.18
C ARG A 165 -5.93 -12.13 10.70
N ALA A 166 -5.52 -13.14 9.93
CA ALA A 166 -4.36 -13.96 10.30
C ALA A 166 -3.04 -13.17 10.36
N CYS A 167 -2.97 -12.01 9.70
CA CYS A 167 -1.83 -11.09 9.78
C CYS A 167 -1.94 -10.09 10.95
N GLY A 168 -2.94 -10.23 11.83
CA GLY A 168 -3.11 -9.36 13.00
C GLY A 168 -4.03 -8.16 12.78
N LEU A 169 -4.70 -8.04 11.62
CA LEU A 169 -5.72 -7.00 11.41
C LEU A 169 -7.06 -7.45 11.99
N THR A 170 -7.40 -7.00 13.20
CA THR A 170 -8.76 -7.16 13.72
C THR A 170 -9.67 -6.13 13.08
N SER A 171 -10.76 -6.57 12.46
CA SER A 171 -11.88 -5.68 12.11
C SER A 171 -12.45 -5.13 13.42
N SER A 172 -12.11 -3.88 13.73
CA SER A 172 -12.73 -3.07 14.78
C SER A 172 -14.15 -2.70 14.39
#